data_AF-B4DB21-F1
#
_entry.id   AF-B4DB21-F1
#
_cell.length_a   1.000
_cell.length_b   1.000
_cell.length_c   1.000
_cell.angle_alpha   90.00
_cell.angle_beta   90.00
_cell.angle_gamma   90.00
#
_symmetry.space_group_name_H-M   'P 1'
#
loop_
_entity.id
_entity.type
_entity.pdbx_description
1 polymer ?
#
loop_
_entity_poly.entity_id
_entity_poly.type
_entity_poly.pdbx_seq_one_letter_code
_entity_poly.pdbx_strand_id
1 'polypeptide(L)'
;MAMKFSQWLTGLAALLVPLRELSADEMTLALPGDYEVVQRFSAEKGSIAIAGEMGGGGERDVAVEARWRGEREGEWHPLEVHWNGGRFTTKMEAPAGGWYRVDVRAMREGQVVAERSVEHVGVGEVFVVAGQSNSANYGEEKQTTQTGRVTALDGRGWQLANDPQPGAAGSRGSFMPPLGDALEERFHVPIGFVACGVGGTSVREWLPQGVVFPNPPTVESRVVRLAGGTWESKGQLYAKLLASMKAVGPHGFRAVLWHQGESDANQQDTSRTLPGKLYREYLEKIIRESRREVGWDAPWFVAQASYHTPADEGSPDLRAAQASLWQDGVALEGPDTDALKSAYREKNGQGVHFTGAGLREHAARWVEKLAPWLEEQLKTRAVR
;
A
#
# COMPACT_ATOMS: atom_id res chain seq x y z
N MET A 1 24.21 5.03 65.56
CA MET A 1 24.47 3.98 64.55
C MET A 1 23.83 4.47 63.25
N ALA A 2 24.63 5.15 62.42
CA ALA A 2 24.16 5.94 61.28
C ALA A 2 23.99 5.06 60.04
N MET A 3 22.79 5.07 59.43
CA MET A 3 22.54 4.41 58.14
C MET A 3 23.06 5.29 57.00
N LYS A 4 23.93 4.71 56.18
CA LYS A 4 24.51 5.31 54.98
C LYS A 4 23.47 5.37 53.86
N PHE A 5 23.22 6.57 53.34
CA PHE A 5 22.59 6.76 52.03
C PHE A 5 23.64 6.46 50.94
N SER A 6 23.33 5.52 50.04
CA SER A 6 24.11 5.27 48.82
C SER A 6 23.39 5.95 47.65
N GLN A 7 24.02 7.00 47.12
CA GLN A 7 23.65 7.63 45.87
C GLN A 7 24.18 6.77 44.71
N TRP A 8 23.29 6.35 43.81
CA TRP A 8 23.66 5.90 42.47
C TRP A 8 23.09 6.92 41.48
N LEU A 9 23.93 7.89 41.09
CA LEU A 9 23.70 8.76 39.95
C LEU A 9 24.24 8.04 38.71
N THR A 10 23.37 7.33 37.99
CA THR A 10 23.67 6.86 36.63
C THR A 10 23.54 8.05 35.68
N GLY A 11 24.68 8.54 35.18
CA GLY A 11 24.72 9.55 34.14
C GLY A 11 24.15 9.01 32.83
N LEU A 12 23.05 9.60 32.35
CA LEU A 12 22.63 9.48 30.96
C LEU A 12 23.57 10.32 30.10
N ALA A 13 24.49 9.69 29.39
CA ALA A 13 25.17 10.34 28.28
C ALA A 13 24.16 10.48 27.13
N ALA A 14 23.61 11.68 26.96
CA ALA A 14 22.86 12.02 25.77
C ALA A 14 23.82 11.98 24.57
N LEU A 15 23.65 10.98 23.70
CA LEU A 15 24.22 10.98 22.36
C LEU A 15 23.59 12.15 21.59
N LEU A 16 24.21 13.33 21.68
CA LEU A 16 23.98 14.46 20.80
C LEU A 16 24.42 14.05 19.40
N VAL A 17 23.47 13.53 18.61
CA VAL A 17 23.62 13.49 17.16
C VAL A 17 23.67 14.95 16.70
N PRO A 18 24.75 15.43 16.08
CA PRO A 18 24.80 16.81 15.63
C PRO A 18 23.72 17.01 14.56
N LEU A 19 22.82 17.97 14.81
CA LEU A 19 21.96 18.53 13.78
C LEU A 19 22.88 19.14 12.72
N ARG A 20 22.96 18.48 11.57
CA ARG A 20 23.75 18.97 10.44
C ARG A 20 22.97 20.11 9.81
N GLU A 21 23.38 21.35 10.07
CA GLU A 21 22.87 22.52 9.35
C GLU A 21 23.34 22.43 7.90
N LEU A 22 22.40 22.46 6.95
CA LEU A 22 22.70 22.55 5.53
C LEU A 22 23.42 23.88 5.25
N SER A 23 24.48 23.84 4.45
CA SER A 23 25.12 25.09 4.00
C SER A 23 24.16 25.91 3.12
N ALA A 24 24.36 27.22 3.02
CA ALA A 24 23.40 28.16 2.41
C ALA A 24 23.02 27.87 0.93
N ASP A 25 23.79 26.99 0.26
CA ASP A 25 23.58 26.57 -1.13
C ASP A 25 23.46 25.03 -1.25
N GLU A 26 23.18 24.32 -0.15
CA GLU A 26 22.89 22.89 -0.17
C GLU A 26 21.39 22.63 -0.27
N MET A 27 20.99 21.74 -1.18
CA MET A 27 19.62 21.26 -1.34
C MET A 27 19.51 19.77 -1.00
N THR A 28 18.42 19.40 -0.36
CA THR A 28 18.00 18.00 -0.21
C THR A 28 16.61 17.80 -0.78
N LEU A 29 16.32 16.61 -1.30
CA LEU A 29 14.99 16.21 -1.75
C LEU A 29 14.46 15.12 -0.83
N ALA A 30 13.23 15.31 -0.37
CA ALA A 30 12.44 14.31 0.32
C ALA A 30 11.47 13.59 -0.64
N LEU A 31 11.03 14.27 -1.71
CA LEU A 31 10.22 13.72 -2.79
C LEU A 31 10.65 14.28 -4.15
N PRO A 32 10.51 13.51 -5.25
CA PRO A 32 10.15 12.08 -5.25
C PRO A 32 11.29 11.20 -4.70
N GLY A 33 10.97 9.99 -4.26
CA GLY A 33 11.95 8.94 -3.96
C GLY A 33 12.39 8.18 -5.21
N ASP A 34 13.55 7.55 -5.16
CA ASP A 34 13.96 6.62 -6.23
C ASP A 34 13.03 5.41 -6.25
N TYR A 35 12.67 4.95 -7.46
CA TYR A 35 11.64 3.92 -7.76
C TYR A 35 10.20 4.28 -7.35
N GLU A 36 9.92 5.54 -7.01
CA GLU A 36 8.57 5.98 -6.68
C GLU A 36 7.67 5.94 -7.92
N VAL A 37 6.52 5.29 -7.79
CA VAL A 37 5.42 5.36 -8.76
C VAL A 37 4.36 6.29 -8.21
N VAL A 38 4.10 7.37 -8.94
CA VAL A 38 3.02 8.31 -8.64
C VAL A 38 1.77 7.92 -9.41
N GLN A 39 0.62 7.95 -8.74
CA GLN A 39 -0.67 7.65 -9.36
C GLN A 39 -1.01 8.68 -10.46
N ARG A 40 -1.17 8.21 -11.70
CA ARG A 40 -1.64 9.05 -12.81
C ARG A 40 -3.11 9.46 -12.61
N PHE A 41 -3.43 10.71 -12.94
CA PHE A 41 -4.79 11.23 -12.80
C PHE A 41 -5.63 11.06 -14.08
N SER A 42 -4.98 10.94 -15.25
CA SER A 42 -5.58 10.63 -16.56
C SER A 42 -4.82 9.47 -17.23
N ALA A 43 -5.28 9.05 -18.41
CA ALA A 43 -4.58 8.05 -19.22
C ALA A 43 -3.15 8.49 -19.58
N GLU A 44 -2.97 9.79 -19.81
CA GLU A 44 -1.76 10.35 -20.42
C GLU A 44 -0.82 11.04 -19.42
N LYS A 45 -1.29 11.39 -18.21
CA LYS A 45 -0.53 12.27 -17.29
C LYS A 45 -0.78 12.00 -15.81
N GLY A 46 0.21 12.39 -15.01
CA GLY A 46 0.17 12.48 -13.56
C GLY A 46 0.92 13.72 -13.04
N SER A 47 0.94 13.89 -11.73
CA SER A 47 1.56 15.04 -11.06
C SER A 47 2.58 14.56 -10.04
N ILE A 48 3.86 14.73 -10.33
CA ILE A 48 4.96 14.39 -9.44
C ILE A 48 5.06 15.46 -8.34
N ALA A 49 4.92 15.05 -7.08
CA ALA A 49 5.19 15.93 -5.95
C ALA A 49 6.69 16.09 -5.76
N ILE A 50 7.14 17.32 -5.55
CA ILE A 50 8.54 17.65 -5.27
C ILE A 50 8.58 18.35 -3.92
N ALA A 51 9.35 17.79 -2.99
CA ALA A 51 9.52 18.36 -1.67
C ALA A 51 10.98 18.26 -1.26
N GLY A 52 11.48 19.30 -0.59
CA GLY A 52 12.88 19.37 -0.21
C GLY A 52 13.15 20.41 0.84
N GLU A 53 14.43 20.54 1.19
CA GLU A 53 14.94 21.54 2.11
C GLU A 53 16.16 22.22 1.51
N MET A 54 16.16 23.55 1.54
CA MET A 54 17.27 24.43 1.18
C MET A 54 17.96 24.92 2.46
N GLY A 55 19.28 24.84 2.50
CA GLY A 55 20.06 25.52 3.54
C GLY A 55 19.98 27.04 3.40
N GLY A 56 20.22 27.77 4.50
CA GLY A 56 20.25 29.24 4.50
C GLY A 56 18.88 29.96 4.50
N GLY A 57 17.75 29.24 4.41
CA GLY A 57 16.38 29.80 4.45
C GLY A 57 15.89 30.27 3.09
N GLY A 58 14.86 29.60 2.54
CA GLY A 58 14.50 29.67 1.12
C GLY A 58 13.41 30.68 0.72
N GLU A 59 13.03 31.62 1.58
CA GLU A 59 11.85 32.46 1.31
C GLU A 59 12.08 33.69 0.43
N ARG A 60 13.33 34.16 0.26
CA ARG A 60 13.62 35.35 -0.56
C ARG A 60 14.63 35.02 -1.64
N ASP A 61 14.27 35.34 -2.87
CA ASP A 61 15.13 35.35 -4.06
C ASP A 61 15.63 33.96 -4.56
N VAL A 62 15.01 32.86 -4.12
CA VAL A 62 15.26 31.51 -4.64
C VAL A 62 14.07 31.01 -5.45
N ALA A 63 14.24 30.86 -6.76
CA ALA A 63 13.29 30.15 -7.61
C ALA A 63 13.66 28.66 -7.67
N VAL A 64 12.66 27.78 -7.73
CA VAL A 64 12.88 26.35 -7.98
C VAL A 64 12.37 26.02 -9.37
N GLU A 65 13.20 25.33 -10.14
CA GLU A 65 12.84 24.80 -11.43
C GLU A 65 13.00 23.28 -11.42
N ALA A 66 12.19 22.58 -12.20
CA ALA A 66 12.36 21.16 -12.40
C ALA A 66 12.17 20.76 -13.85
N ARG A 67 12.68 19.58 -14.18
CA ARG A 67 12.40 18.86 -15.42
C ARG A 67 12.39 17.37 -15.17
N TRP A 68 11.72 16.64 -16.05
CA TRP A 68 11.83 15.19 -16.14
C TRP A 68 12.51 14.82 -17.47
N ARG A 69 13.28 13.73 -17.46
CA ARG A 69 13.98 13.17 -18.63
C ARG A 69 13.68 11.69 -18.75
N GLY A 70 13.11 11.29 -19.88
CA GLY A 70 12.89 9.89 -20.25
C GLY A 70 13.46 9.64 -21.64
N GLU A 71 12.68 9.05 -22.55
CA GLU A 71 13.03 8.96 -23.97
C GLU A 71 13.18 10.34 -24.64
N ARG A 72 12.53 11.36 -24.07
CA ARG A 72 12.64 12.76 -24.46
C ARG A 72 13.18 13.55 -23.29
N GLU A 73 14.03 14.54 -23.57
CA GLU A 73 14.41 15.54 -22.57
C GLU A 73 13.33 16.61 -22.45
N GLY A 74 12.80 16.78 -21.24
CA GLY A 74 11.94 17.92 -20.91
C GLY A 74 12.76 19.20 -20.73
N GLU A 75 12.11 20.33 -20.97
CA GLU A 75 12.68 21.65 -20.67
C GLU A 75 12.64 21.94 -19.16
N TRP A 76 13.45 22.90 -18.71
CA TRP A 76 13.36 23.41 -17.34
C TRP A 76 12.11 24.28 -17.20
N HIS A 77 11.28 23.96 -16.21
CA HIS A 77 10.07 24.72 -15.92
C HIS A 77 10.19 25.39 -14.55
N PRO A 78 9.98 26.72 -14.44
CA PRO A 78 9.83 27.36 -13.15
C PRO A 78 8.58 26.84 -12.45
N LEU A 79 8.70 26.57 -11.16
CA LEU A 79 7.63 25.99 -10.36
C LEU A 79 7.05 27.01 -9.39
N GLU A 80 5.74 26.90 -9.13
CA GLU A 80 5.11 27.59 -8.01
C GLU A 80 5.43 26.83 -6.72
N VAL A 81 6.15 27.48 -5.80
CA VAL A 81 6.70 26.85 -4.61
C VAL A 81 6.02 27.37 -3.35
N HIS A 82 5.58 26.46 -2.48
CA HIS A 82 5.15 26.78 -1.14
C HIS A 82 6.31 26.55 -0.16
N TRP A 83 6.81 27.66 0.40
CA TRP A 83 7.86 27.66 1.41
C TRP A 83 7.31 27.62 2.83
N ASN A 84 8.04 26.97 3.72
CA ASN A 84 7.87 27.03 5.16
C ASN A 84 9.26 27.00 5.80
N GLY A 85 9.86 28.18 5.97
CA GLY A 85 11.26 28.31 6.34
C GLY A 85 12.19 27.80 5.23
N GLY A 86 13.12 26.88 5.55
CA GLY A 86 14.00 26.25 4.57
C GLY A 86 13.33 25.17 3.72
N ARG A 87 12.12 24.72 4.09
CA ARG A 87 11.43 23.63 3.39
C ARG A 87 10.55 24.15 2.28
N PHE A 88 10.50 23.40 1.20
CA PHE A 88 9.63 23.70 0.07
C PHE A 88 8.81 22.50 -0.37
N THR A 89 7.64 22.79 -0.94
CA THR A 89 6.79 21.83 -1.64
C THR A 89 6.26 22.43 -2.93
N THR A 90 6.20 21.61 -3.97
CA THR A 90 5.66 21.95 -5.28
C THR A 90 5.28 20.68 -6.03
N LYS A 91 4.84 20.82 -7.27
CA LYS A 91 4.37 19.73 -8.12
C LYS A 91 4.65 20.06 -9.58
N MET A 92 4.97 19.02 -10.34
CA MET A 92 5.27 19.09 -11.77
C MET A 92 4.47 18.02 -12.50
N GLU A 93 3.78 18.40 -13.57
CA GLU A 93 3.14 17.42 -14.45
C GLU A 93 4.16 16.64 -15.26
N ALA A 94 3.90 15.34 -15.42
CA ALA A 94 4.67 14.48 -16.30
C ALA A 94 3.73 13.53 -17.07
N PRO A 95 4.11 13.09 -18.28
CA PRO A 95 3.38 12.06 -18.99
C PRO A 95 3.31 10.76 -18.17
N ALA A 96 2.27 9.98 -18.39
CA ALA A 96 2.17 8.63 -17.86
C ALA A 96 3.25 7.76 -18.53
N GLY A 97 3.98 6.99 -17.72
CA GLY A 97 5.15 6.24 -18.16
C GLY A 97 6.34 6.43 -17.23
N GLY A 98 7.54 6.45 -17.82
CA GLY A 98 8.82 6.45 -17.12
C GLY A 98 9.53 5.09 -17.22
N TRP A 99 10.68 4.86 -16.60
CA TRP A 99 11.34 5.68 -15.59
C TRP A 99 11.84 7.03 -16.10
N TYR A 100 11.51 8.09 -15.38
CA TYR A 100 12.05 9.42 -15.60
C TYR A 100 13.16 9.71 -14.59
N ARG A 101 14.24 10.33 -15.06
CA ARG A 101 15.13 11.10 -14.21
C ARG A 101 14.51 12.46 -13.96
N VAL A 102 14.23 12.81 -12.71
CA VAL A 102 13.71 14.11 -12.31
C VAL A 102 14.87 14.95 -11.79
N ASP A 103 15.15 16.08 -12.45
CA ASP A 103 16.11 17.06 -11.96
C ASP A 103 15.38 18.25 -11.34
N VAL A 104 15.89 18.73 -10.22
CA VAL A 104 15.40 19.91 -9.51
C VAL A 104 16.59 20.83 -9.29
N ARG A 105 16.44 22.10 -9.63
CA ARG A 105 17.46 23.12 -9.38
C ARG A 105 16.89 24.33 -8.68
N ALA A 106 17.69 24.90 -7.79
CA ALA A 106 17.44 26.17 -7.15
C ALA A 106 18.23 27.27 -7.87
N MET A 107 17.56 28.39 -8.15
CA MET A 107 18.08 29.52 -8.89
C MET A 107 18.08 30.77 -8.01
N ARG A 108 19.21 31.48 -7.93
CA ARG A 108 19.34 32.79 -7.28
C ARG A 108 20.02 33.76 -8.23
N GLU A 109 19.41 34.92 -8.46
CA GLU A 109 19.95 35.94 -9.40
C GLU A 109 20.28 35.39 -10.81
N GLY A 110 19.51 34.40 -11.28
CA GLY A 110 19.72 33.75 -12.59
C GLY A 110 20.84 32.71 -12.63
N GLN A 111 21.49 32.41 -11.50
CA GLN A 111 22.51 31.36 -11.39
C GLN A 111 21.97 30.13 -10.66
N VAL A 112 22.41 28.95 -11.07
CA VAL A 112 22.13 27.69 -10.37
C VAL A 112 22.95 27.67 -9.08
N VAL A 113 22.27 27.68 -7.92
CA VAL A 113 22.92 27.59 -6.61
C VAL A 113 22.92 26.17 -6.05
N ALA A 114 21.94 25.34 -6.43
CA ALA A 114 21.89 23.95 -6.06
C ALA A 114 21.15 23.12 -7.12
N GLU A 115 21.53 21.85 -7.29
CA GLU A 115 20.85 20.90 -8.17
C GLU A 115 20.85 19.50 -7.54
N ARG A 116 19.75 18.77 -7.70
CA ARG A 116 19.60 17.37 -7.29
C ARG A 116 18.80 16.60 -8.34
N SER A 117 19.04 15.30 -8.40
CA SER A 117 18.33 14.40 -9.30
C SER A 117 17.83 13.16 -8.56
N VAL A 118 16.74 12.60 -9.07
CA VAL A 118 16.19 11.29 -8.70
C VAL A 118 16.07 10.48 -9.99
N GLU A 119 16.66 9.27 -10.04
CA GLU A 119 16.89 8.55 -11.30
C GLU A 119 15.65 7.82 -11.82
N HIS A 120 14.85 7.21 -10.92
CA HIS A 120 13.69 6.41 -11.31
C HIS A 120 12.41 6.96 -10.70
N VAL A 121 11.71 7.82 -11.43
CA VAL A 121 10.36 8.27 -11.06
C VAL A 121 9.36 7.85 -12.12
N GLY A 122 8.31 7.16 -11.70
CA GLY A 122 7.27 6.63 -12.56
C GLY A 122 5.96 7.37 -12.39
N VAL A 123 5.20 7.50 -13.47
CA VAL A 123 3.82 7.98 -13.43
C VAL A 123 2.92 6.87 -13.95
N GLY A 124 2.20 6.21 -13.06
CA GLY A 124 1.49 4.98 -13.40
C GLY A 124 0.36 4.66 -12.44
N GLU A 125 0.21 3.39 -12.07
CA GLU A 125 -0.87 2.94 -11.19
C GLU A 125 -0.30 2.47 -9.85
N VAL A 126 -0.93 2.87 -8.75
CA VAL A 126 -0.55 2.47 -7.41
C VAL A 126 -1.70 1.73 -6.75
N PHE A 127 -1.42 0.59 -6.10
CA PHE A 127 -2.43 -0.21 -5.42
C PHE A 127 -2.03 -0.48 -3.97
N VAL A 128 -3.00 -0.38 -3.06
CA VAL A 128 -2.82 -0.82 -1.67
C VAL A 128 -3.28 -2.27 -1.58
N VAL A 129 -2.47 -3.18 -1.02
CA VAL A 129 -2.82 -4.60 -0.89
C VAL A 129 -3.01 -4.96 0.59
N ALA A 130 -4.20 -5.44 0.94
CA ALA A 130 -4.60 -5.70 2.31
C ALA A 130 -5.35 -7.03 2.46
N GLY A 131 -5.42 -7.54 3.68
CA GLY A 131 -6.05 -8.82 4.00
C GLY A 131 -5.10 -9.77 4.74
N GLN A 132 -5.19 -11.06 4.47
CA GLN A 132 -4.45 -12.08 5.22
C GLN A 132 -3.26 -12.68 4.45
N SER A 133 -2.90 -13.95 4.73
CA SER A 133 -1.69 -14.58 4.23
C SER A 133 -1.62 -14.63 2.69
N ASN A 134 -2.73 -14.93 2.03
CA ASN A 134 -2.82 -14.96 0.56
C ASN A 134 -2.77 -13.56 -0.10
N SER A 135 -2.84 -12.48 0.69
CA SER A 135 -2.57 -11.10 0.24
C SER A 135 -1.16 -10.62 0.63
N ALA A 136 -0.33 -11.50 1.21
CA ALA A 136 0.96 -11.18 1.81
C ALA A 136 2.04 -12.16 1.29
N ASN A 137 3.10 -12.41 2.07
CA ASN A 137 4.27 -13.17 1.64
C ASN A 137 4.24 -14.63 2.11
N TYR A 138 3.17 -15.37 1.79
CA TYR A 138 2.98 -16.76 2.24
C TYR A 138 2.93 -17.79 1.12
N GLY A 139 2.97 -17.41 -0.16
CA GLY A 139 3.04 -18.37 -1.25
C GLY A 139 4.37 -19.13 -1.26
N GLU A 140 4.37 -20.35 -1.80
CA GLU A 140 5.48 -21.29 -1.69
C GLU A 140 6.78 -20.80 -2.33
N GLU A 141 6.67 -20.15 -3.49
CA GLU A 141 7.80 -19.68 -4.30
C GLU A 141 7.81 -18.15 -4.36
N LYS A 142 8.97 -17.54 -4.07
CA LYS A 142 9.20 -16.12 -4.32
C LYS A 142 9.12 -15.81 -5.81
N GLN A 143 8.41 -14.73 -6.15
CA GLN A 143 8.33 -14.18 -7.48
C GLN A 143 9.23 -12.93 -7.60
N THR A 144 9.62 -12.62 -8.83
CA THR A 144 10.50 -11.50 -9.19
C THR A 144 9.85 -10.76 -10.35
N THR A 145 9.83 -9.43 -10.33
CA THR A 145 9.34 -8.66 -11.50
C THR A 145 10.25 -8.89 -12.70
N GLN A 146 9.65 -9.07 -13.88
CA GLN A 146 10.35 -9.28 -15.15
C GLN A 146 10.50 -7.96 -15.93
N THR A 147 9.61 -7.00 -15.72
CA THR A 147 9.60 -5.73 -16.46
C THR A 147 10.59 -4.69 -15.91
N GLY A 148 11.00 -4.83 -14.64
CA GLY A 148 11.79 -3.80 -13.95
C GLY A 148 11.02 -2.49 -13.70
N ARG A 149 9.69 -2.50 -13.87
CA ARG A 149 8.80 -1.34 -13.71
C ARG A 149 7.72 -1.57 -12.65
N VAL A 150 7.88 -2.61 -11.83
CA VAL A 150 7.01 -2.91 -10.69
C VAL A 150 7.76 -2.64 -9.39
N THR A 151 7.19 -1.79 -8.54
CA THR A 151 7.82 -1.37 -7.28
C THR A 151 6.89 -1.50 -6.09
N ALA A 152 7.47 -1.57 -4.90
CA ALA A 152 6.74 -1.65 -3.64
C ALA A 152 7.34 -0.70 -2.60
N LEU A 153 6.49 -0.11 -1.78
CA LEU A 153 6.86 0.84 -0.73
C LEU A 153 7.17 0.10 0.58
N ASP A 154 8.37 0.29 1.12
CA ASP A 154 8.84 -0.37 2.36
C ASP A 154 8.48 0.37 3.67
N GLY A 155 7.65 1.41 3.55
CA GLY A 155 7.29 2.34 4.61
C GLY A 155 8.22 3.58 4.71
N ARG A 156 9.35 3.59 3.99
CA ARG A 156 10.28 4.73 3.91
C ARG A 156 10.72 5.05 2.48
N GLY A 157 10.91 4.04 1.65
CA GLY A 157 11.34 4.18 0.26
C GLY A 157 10.76 3.10 -0.64
N TRP A 158 10.86 3.33 -1.94
CA TRP A 158 10.41 2.38 -2.95
C TRP A 158 11.56 1.48 -3.38
N GLN A 159 11.23 0.23 -3.69
CA GLN A 159 12.15 -0.75 -4.23
C GLN A 159 11.45 -1.56 -5.32
N LEU A 160 12.21 -2.21 -6.20
CA LEU A 160 11.62 -3.23 -7.08
C LEU A 160 10.82 -4.24 -6.25
N ALA A 161 9.63 -4.58 -6.72
CA ALA A 161 8.70 -5.47 -6.05
C ALA A 161 9.14 -6.93 -6.18
N ASN A 162 10.39 -7.27 -5.86
CA ASN A 162 10.83 -8.65 -5.74
C ASN A 162 10.46 -9.20 -4.36
N ASP A 163 9.94 -10.43 -4.31
CA ASP A 163 9.48 -10.99 -3.05
C ASP A 163 10.63 -11.19 -2.04
N PRO A 164 10.37 -10.98 -0.73
CA PRO A 164 9.07 -10.66 -0.14
C PRO A 164 8.70 -9.18 -0.25
N GLN A 165 7.41 -8.90 -0.39
CA GLN A 165 6.90 -7.53 -0.44
C GLN A 165 7.03 -6.85 0.92
N PRO A 166 7.62 -5.66 0.98
CA PRO A 166 7.79 -4.97 2.24
C PRO A 166 6.44 -4.46 2.77
N GLY A 167 6.35 -4.24 4.08
CA GLY A 167 5.11 -3.84 4.75
C GLY A 167 4.11 -4.99 4.99
N ALA A 168 4.12 -6.06 4.20
CA ALA A 168 3.32 -7.27 4.43
C ALA A 168 4.01 -8.28 5.36
N ALA A 169 3.21 -9.11 6.05
CA ALA A 169 3.74 -10.19 6.88
C ALA A 169 4.21 -11.40 6.05
N GLY A 170 5.03 -12.26 6.66
CA GLY A 170 5.64 -13.41 5.98
C GLY A 170 6.93 -13.04 5.25
N SER A 171 7.58 -14.03 4.65
CA SER A 171 8.89 -13.87 3.99
C SER A 171 9.04 -14.67 2.70
N ARG A 172 7.95 -15.29 2.22
CA ARG A 172 7.89 -16.12 1.02
C ARG A 172 7.28 -15.34 -0.16
N GLY A 173 6.59 -16.01 -1.08
CA GLY A 173 6.08 -15.41 -2.31
C GLY A 173 4.75 -14.68 -2.20
N SER A 174 4.49 -13.82 -3.17
CA SER A 174 3.24 -13.07 -3.34
C SER A 174 2.82 -12.98 -4.82
N PHE A 175 1.57 -12.57 -5.06
CA PHE A 175 1.04 -12.39 -6.42
C PHE A 175 1.37 -11.02 -7.01
N MET A 176 1.90 -10.09 -6.21
CA MET A 176 2.13 -8.70 -6.60
C MET A 176 3.14 -8.56 -7.76
N PRO A 177 4.26 -9.30 -7.81
CA PRO A 177 5.20 -9.19 -8.93
C PRO A 177 4.57 -9.57 -10.29
N PRO A 178 3.97 -10.77 -10.46
CA PRO A 178 3.34 -11.12 -11.74
C PRO A 178 2.09 -10.29 -12.04
N LEU A 179 1.37 -9.78 -11.02
CA LEU A 179 0.26 -8.84 -11.25
C LEU A 179 0.77 -7.52 -11.83
N GLY A 180 1.81 -6.96 -11.23
CA GLY A 180 2.42 -5.73 -11.69
C GLY A 180 2.95 -5.85 -13.11
N ASP A 181 3.65 -6.94 -13.42
CA ASP A 181 4.18 -7.16 -14.77
C ASP A 181 3.04 -7.25 -15.79
N ALA A 182 1.97 -8.00 -15.50
CA ALA A 182 0.84 -8.13 -16.43
C ALA A 182 0.05 -6.81 -16.62
N LEU A 183 -0.04 -5.96 -15.59
CA LEU A 183 -0.64 -4.63 -15.71
C LEU A 183 0.28 -3.66 -16.46
N GLU A 184 1.59 -3.74 -16.23
CA GLU A 184 2.59 -2.97 -16.98
C GLU A 184 2.53 -3.31 -18.46
N GLU A 185 2.52 -4.59 -18.82
CA GLU A 185 2.43 -5.06 -20.21
C GLU A 185 1.16 -4.55 -20.90
N ARG A 186 0.05 -4.43 -20.16
CA ARG A 186 -1.24 -4.00 -20.71
C ARG A 186 -1.39 -2.48 -20.80
N PHE A 187 -0.85 -1.74 -19.85
CA PHE A 187 -1.08 -0.28 -19.73
C PHE A 187 0.16 0.56 -20.03
N HIS A 188 1.31 -0.08 -20.22
CA HIS A 188 2.62 0.51 -20.52
C HIS A 188 3.08 1.58 -19.51
N VAL A 189 2.62 1.48 -18.26
CA VAL A 189 2.98 2.38 -17.15
C VAL A 189 3.56 1.59 -15.98
N PRO A 190 4.44 2.21 -15.16
CA PRO A 190 4.97 1.55 -13.96
C PRO A 190 3.86 1.24 -12.96
N ILE A 191 4.03 0.17 -12.18
CA ILE A 191 3.05 -0.27 -11.19
C ILE A 191 3.67 -0.24 -9.79
N GLY A 192 3.02 0.47 -8.87
CA GLY A 192 3.42 0.57 -7.47
C GLY A 192 2.49 -0.22 -6.54
N PHE A 193 3.05 -0.89 -5.54
CA PHE A 193 2.30 -1.58 -4.49
C PHE A 193 2.62 -1.04 -3.09
N VAL A 194 1.59 -0.90 -2.26
CA VAL A 194 1.72 -0.66 -0.82
C VAL A 194 1.07 -1.81 -0.08
N ALA A 195 1.87 -2.80 0.33
CA ALA A 195 1.37 -4.03 0.93
C ALA A 195 1.28 -3.92 2.46
N CYS A 196 0.19 -4.41 3.05
CA CYS A 196 -0.01 -4.39 4.49
C CYS A 196 -0.64 -5.66 5.09
N GLY A 197 -0.87 -6.70 4.27
CA GLY A 197 -1.51 -7.95 4.69
C GLY A 197 -0.84 -8.66 5.86
N VAL A 198 -1.62 -9.38 6.68
CA VAL A 198 -1.16 -10.07 7.89
C VAL A 198 -1.77 -11.47 8.01
N GLY A 199 -0.93 -12.50 8.03
CA GLY A 199 -1.36 -13.90 8.00
C GLY A 199 -2.24 -14.33 9.18
N GLY A 200 -3.21 -15.20 8.90
CA GLY A 200 -4.12 -15.79 9.89
C GLY A 200 -5.14 -14.84 10.50
N THR A 201 -5.27 -13.62 9.96
CA THR A 201 -6.11 -12.60 10.56
C THR A 201 -7.56 -12.70 10.13
N SER A 202 -8.47 -12.57 11.09
CA SER A 202 -9.91 -12.39 10.86
C SER A 202 -10.21 -10.93 10.52
N VAL A 203 -11.29 -10.66 9.76
CA VAL A 203 -11.81 -9.31 9.52
C VAL A 203 -12.03 -8.53 10.83
N ARG A 204 -12.29 -9.23 11.94
CA ARG A 204 -12.45 -8.63 13.28
C ARG A 204 -11.19 -7.93 13.78
N GLU A 205 -9.99 -8.41 13.44
CA GLU A 205 -8.73 -7.77 13.80
C GLU A 205 -8.45 -6.49 12.98
N TRP A 206 -9.17 -6.31 11.86
CA TRP A 206 -9.08 -5.14 10.98
C TRP A 206 -10.10 -4.05 11.30
N LEU A 207 -10.98 -4.26 12.27
CA LEU A 207 -11.93 -3.25 12.72
C LEU A 207 -11.21 -2.07 13.41
N PRO A 208 -11.76 -0.84 13.33
CA PRO A 208 -11.29 0.29 14.12
C PRO A 208 -11.18 -0.02 15.62
N GLN A 209 -10.30 0.70 16.32
CA GLN A 209 -10.12 0.53 17.75
C GLN A 209 -11.44 0.71 18.50
N GLY A 210 -11.70 -0.14 19.50
CA GLY A 210 -12.88 -0.03 20.36
C GLY A 210 -14.14 -0.66 19.77
N VAL A 211 -14.11 -1.14 18.52
CA VAL A 211 -15.26 -1.87 17.96
C VAL A 211 -15.40 -3.22 18.64
N VAL A 212 -16.58 -3.45 19.24
CA VAL A 212 -16.93 -4.67 19.98
C VAL A 212 -17.61 -5.68 19.05
N PHE A 213 -17.30 -6.95 19.22
CA PHE A 213 -17.88 -8.08 18.50
C PHE A 213 -18.07 -9.32 19.40
N PRO A 214 -19.00 -10.23 19.08
CA PRO A 214 -19.44 -11.27 20.02
C PRO A 214 -18.47 -12.45 20.18
N ASN A 215 -17.67 -12.77 19.15
CA ASN A 215 -16.93 -14.03 19.03
C ASN A 215 -15.42 -13.83 18.81
N PRO A 216 -14.55 -14.69 19.37
CA PRO A 216 -13.10 -14.57 19.21
C PRO A 216 -12.65 -14.75 17.75
N PRO A 217 -11.70 -13.95 17.23
CA PRO A 217 -11.05 -14.20 15.95
C PRO A 217 -10.21 -15.48 15.96
N THR A 218 -9.70 -15.93 14.82
CA THR A 218 -8.70 -17.01 14.76
C THR A 218 -7.42 -16.68 15.54
N VAL A 219 -6.99 -15.42 15.50
CA VAL A 219 -5.81 -14.94 16.25
C VAL A 219 -6.21 -13.85 17.23
N GLU A 220 -5.98 -14.07 18.52
CA GLU A 220 -6.45 -13.16 19.58
C GLU A 220 -5.46 -12.04 19.93
N SER A 221 -4.24 -12.05 19.37
CA SER A 221 -3.16 -11.15 19.79
C SER A 221 -3.50 -9.66 19.58
N ARG A 222 -4.44 -9.34 18.68
CA ARG A 222 -4.83 -7.97 18.30
C ARG A 222 -6.21 -7.56 18.80
N VAL A 223 -6.76 -8.33 19.72
CA VAL A 223 -8.07 -8.07 20.33
C VAL A 223 -7.97 -8.20 21.84
N VAL A 224 -8.94 -7.68 22.56
CA VAL A 224 -9.05 -7.83 24.01
C VAL A 224 -10.38 -8.48 24.35
N ARG A 225 -10.36 -9.48 25.24
CA ARG A 225 -11.58 -10.06 25.79
C ARG A 225 -12.09 -9.18 26.92
N LEU A 226 -13.34 -8.74 26.82
CA LEU A 226 -14.00 -7.90 27.82
C LEU A 226 -14.65 -8.75 28.92
N ALA A 227 -14.96 -8.12 30.07
CA ALA A 227 -15.56 -8.78 31.23
C ALA A 227 -16.90 -9.47 30.92
N GLY A 228 -17.63 -9.01 29.90
CA GLY A 228 -18.88 -9.60 29.42
C GLY A 228 -18.73 -10.78 28.45
N GLY A 229 -17.50 -11.25 28.18
CA GLY A 229 -17.22 -12.34 27.24
C GLY A 229 -17.20 -11.94 25.76
N THR A 230 -17.57 -10.69 25.44
CA THR A 230 -17.36 -10.07 24.14
C THR A 230 -15.90 -9.69 23.92
N TRP A 231 -15.59 -9.30 22.70
CA TRP A 231 -14.24 -8.98 22.25
C TRP A 231 -14.21 -7.59 21.65
N GLU A 232 -13.06 -6.94 21.75
CA GLU A 232 -12.84 -5.59 21.23
C GLU A 232 -11.59 -5.56 20.35
N SER A 233 -11.65 -4.86 19.22
CA SER A 233 -10.48 -4.62 18.37
C SER A 233 -9.51 -3.64 19.02
N LYS A 234 -8.22 -3.97 19.02
CA LYS A 234 -7.16 -3.01 19.40
C LYS A 234 -6.89 -1.96 18.30
N GLY A 235 -7.51 -2.08 17.12
CA GLY A 235 -7.38 -1.14 16.00
C GLY A 235 -6.02 -1.17 15.28
N GLN A 236 -5.14 -2.11 15.61
CA GLN A 236 -3.75 -2.11 15.13
C GLN A 236 -3.65 -2.35 13.62
N LEU A 237 -4.40 -3.30 13.06
CA LEU A 237 -4.38 -3.56 11.62
C LEU A 237 -5.15 -2.48 10.84
N TYR A 238 -6.21 -1.92 11.43
CA TYR A 238 -6.90 -0.76 10.87
C TYR A 238 -5.96 0.45 10.77
N ALA A 239 -5.22 0.77 11.83
CA ALA A 239 -4.22 1.83 11.82
C ALA A 239 -3.12 1.59 10.78
N LYS A 240 -2.67 0.32 10.62
CA LYS A 240 -1.71 -0.07 9.59
C LYS A 240 -2.26 0.15 8.18
N LEU A 241 -3.51 -0.26 7.90
CA LEU A 241 -4.19 0.01 6.65
C LEU A 241 -4.24 1.51 6.34
N LEU A 242 -4.66 2.32 7.31
CA LEU A 242 -4.71 3.78 7.13
C LEU A 242 -3.33 4.37 6.88
N ALA A 243 -2.30 3.91 7.58
CA ALA A 243 -0.93 4.36 7.35
C ALA A 243 -0.48 4.03 5.91
N SER A 244 -0.76 2.82 5.41
CA SER A 244 -0.48 2.42 4.03
C SER A 244 -1.24 3.28 3.01
N MET A 245 -2.52 3.56 3.23
CA MET A 245 -3.31 4.41 2.33
C MET A 245 -2.82 5.87 2.35
N LYS A 246 -2.41 6.39 3.51
CA LYS A 246 -1.93 7.78 3.67
C LYS A 246 -0.49 7.97 3.19
N ALA A 247 0.31 6.92 3.13
CA ALA A 247 1.72 6.99 2.72
C ALA A 247 1.93 7.50 1.29
N VAL A 248 0.93 7.34 0.42
CA VAL A 248 0.96 7.83 -0.97
C VAL A 248 0.15 9.12 -1.17
N GLY A 249 -0.41 9.68 -0.10
CA GLY A 249 -1.17 10.93 -0.14
C GLY A 249 -2.61 10.81 -0.70
N PRO A 250 -3.37 11.91 -0.66
CA PRO A 250 -4.73 11.95 -1.19
C PRO A 250 -4.77 11.59 -2.68
N HIS A 251 -5.68 10.68 -3.07
CA HIS A 251 -5.77 10.14 -4.44
C HIS A 251 -4.48 9.49 -4.98
N GLY A 252 -3.52 9.16 -4.09
CA GLY A 252 -2.22 8.59 -4.45
C GLY A 252 -2.22 7.10 -4.77
N PHE A 253 -3.38 6.45 -4.76
CA PHE A 253 -3.56 5.08 -5.22
C PHE A 253 -4.87 4.93 -5.98
N ARG A 254 -4.93 3.93 -6.86
CA ARG A 254 -6.07 3.61 -7.70
C ARG A 254 -7.15 2.86 -6.93
N ALA A 255 -6.76 1.82 -6.19
CA ALA A 255 -7.68 1.01 -5.40
C ALA A 255 -6.98 0.25 -4.27
N VAL A 256 -7.76 -0.16 -3.28
CA VAL A 256 -7.38 -1.20 -2.31
C VAL A 256 -7.76 -2.58 -2.87
N LEU A 257 -6.84 -3.53 -2.84
CA LEU A 257 -7.04 -4.94 -3.19
C LEU A 257 -7.16 -5.75 -1.89
N TRP A 258 -8.37 -6.16 -1.53
CA TRP A 258 -8.66 -6.89 -0.31
C TRP A 258 -8.80 -8.39 -0.58
N HIS A 259 -7.93 -9.19 0.05
CA HIS A 259 -8.03 -10.65 0.03
C HIS A 259 -7.97 -11.23 1.44
N GLN A 260 -9.14 -11.52 2.00
CA GLN A 260 -9.29 -12.14 3.31
C GLN A 260 -10.64 -12.83 3.45
N GLY A 261 -10.68 -13.93 4.19
CA GLY A 261 -11.92 -14.56 4.63
C GLY A 261 -11.74 -15.99 5.09
N GLU A 262 -10.62 -16.64 4.76
CA GLU A 262 -10.33 -18.01 5.19
C GLU A 262 -10.30 -18.11 6.71
N SER A 263 -9.70 -17.14 7.44
CA SER A 263 -9.73 -17.12 8.91
C SER A 263 -11.09 -16.75 9.54
N ASP A 264 -12.14 -16.54 8.73
CA ASP A 264 -13.51 -16.35 9.20
C ASP A 264 -14.44 -17.48 8.74
N ALA A 265 -14.02 -18.30 7.79
CA ALA A 265 -14.77 -19.45 7.27
C ALA A 265 -14.44 -20.72 8.07
N ASN A 266 -15.43 -21.58 8.30
CA ASN A 266 -15.29 -23.01 8.62
C ASN A 266 -14.15 -23.39 9.60
N GLN A 267 -13.90 -22.58 10.63
CA GLN A 267 -12.85 -22.86 11.60
C GLN A 267 -13.20 -24.11 12.42
N GLN A 268 -12.19 -24.92 12.75
CA GLN A 268 -12.37 -26.13 13.56
C GLN A 268 -13.03 -25.81 14.92
N ASP A 269 -12.57 -24.74 15.56
CA ASP A 269 -13.30 -24.12 16.66
C ASP A 269 -14.44 -23.27 16.07
N THR A 270 -15.63 -23.85 16.06
CA THR A 270 -16.84 -23.20 15.48
C THR A 270 -17.17 -21.87 16.13
N SER A 271 -16.69 -21.59 17.35
CA SER A 271 -16.86 -20.28 17.98
C SER A 271 -16.06 -19.16 17.29
N ARG A 272 -15.07 -19.53 16.45
CA ARG A 272 -14.23 -18.62 15.66
C ARG A 272 -14.75 -18.44 14.23
N THR A 273 -15.61 -19.31 13.73
CA THR A 273 -16.30 -19.10 12.45
C THR A 273 -17.22 -17.89 12.55
N LEU A 274 -17.13 -16.98 11.59
CA LEU A 274 -17.92 -15.75 11.57
C LEU A 274 -19.15 -15.92 10.66
N PRO A 275 -20.36 -15.62 11.13
CA PRO A 275 -21.53 -15.55 10.25
C PRO A 275 -21.35 -14.51 9.13
N GLY A 276 -21.78 -14.84 7.91
CA GLY A 276 -21.62 -13.99 6.73
C GLY A 276 -22.19 -12.58 6.92
N LYS A 277 -23.33 -12.45 7.60
CA LYS A 277 -23.92 -11.15 7.96
C LYS A 277 -22.94 -10.27 8.75
N LEU A 278 -22.27 -10.81 9.76
CA LEU A 278 -21.28 -10.07 10.55
C LEU A 278 -20.02 -9.77 9.73
N TYR A 279 -19.57 -10.71 8.90
CA TYR A 279 -18.45 -10.47 7.99
C TYR A 279 -18.73 -9.26 7.09
N ARG A 280 -19.90 -9.25 6.44
CA ARG A 280 -20.35 -8.15 5.58
C ARG A 280 -20.38 -6.82 6.34
N GLU A 281 -21.00 -6.79 7.52
CA GLU A 281 -21.10 -5.59 8.34
C GLU A 281 -19.72 -5.04 8.76
N TYR A 282 -18.78 -5.93 9.09
CA TYR A 282 -17.43 -5.54 9.51
C TYR A 282 -16.59 -5.04 8.35
N LEU A 283 -16.62 -5.72 7.20
CA LEU A 283 -15.86 -5.26 6.03
C LEU A 283 -16.44 -3.96 5.47
N GLU A 284 -17.76 -3.80 5.41
CA GLU A 284 -18.38 -2.52 5.04
C GLU A 284 -17.95 -1.40 5.99
N LYS A 285 -17.92 -1.66 7.31
CA LYS A 285 -17.42 -0.68 8.28
C LYS A 285 -15.98 -0.27 7.97
N ILE A 286 -15.07 -1.23 7.76
CA ILE A 286 -13.67 -0.94 7.42
C ILE A 286 -13.57 -0.07 6.17
N ILE A 287 -14.33 -0.40 5.12
CA ILE A 287 -14.35 0.35 3.86
C ILE A 287 -14.84 1.79 4.08
N ARG A 288 -16.00 1.97 4.71
CA ARG A 288 -16.61 3.30 4.90
C ARG A 288 -15.78 4.18 5.83
N GLU A 289 -15.32 3.62 6.93
CA GLU A 289 -14.48 4.32 7.90
C GLU A 289 -13.15 4.72 7.24
N SER A 290 -12.51 3.82 6.48
CA SER A 290 -11.22 4.14 5.84
C SER A 290 -11.35 5.26 4.81
N ARG A 291 -12.42 5.27 4.00
CA ARG A 291 -12.75 6.35 3.08
C ARG A 291 -12.92 7.70 3.79
N ARG A 292 -13.62 7.72 4.93
CA ARG A 292 -13.73 8.94 5.74
C ARG A 292 -12.36 9.41 6.24
N GLU A 293 -11.54 8.50 6.74
CA GLU A 293 -10.23 8.81 7.32
C GLU A 293 -9.18 9.27 6.30
N VAL A 294 -9.29 8.83 5.04
CA VAL A 294 -8.43 9.32 3.94
C VAL A 294 -9.02 10.52 3.20
N GLY A 295 -10.29 10.86 3.45
CA GLY A 295 -10.94 12.06 2.92
C GLY A 295 -11.46 11.95 1.49
N TRP A 296 -11.52 10.73 0.92
CA TRP A 296 -12.05 10.51 -0.43
C TRP A 296 -12.65 9.10 -0.57
N ASP A 297 -13.53 8.92 -1.56
CA ASP A 297 -14.18 7.64 -1.85
C ASP A 297 -13.23 6.67 -2.58
N ALA A 298 -12.24 6.18 -1.85
CA ALA A 298 -11.25 5.23 -2.34
C ALA A 298 -11.92 3.94 -2.87
N PRO A 299 -11.63 3.51 -4.11
CA PRO A 299 -12.11 2.23 -4.63
C PRO A 299 -11.54 1.05 -3.84
N TRP A 300 -12.38 0.05 -3.61
CA TRP A 300 -11.99 -1.21 -2.98
C TRP A 300 -12.42 -2.35 -3.88
N PHE A 301 -11.53 -3.28 -4.14
CA PHE A 301 -11.88 -4.59 -4.68
C PHE A 301 -11.85 -5.62 -3.56
N VAL A 302 -12.88 -6.45 -3.49
CA VAL A 302 -12.99 -7.54 -2.49
C VAL A 302 -12.88 -8.86 -3.24
N ALA A 303 -11.99 -9.76 -2.84
CA ALA A 303 -11.93 -11.12 -3.41
C ALA A 303 -13.00 -12.04 -2.79
N GLN A 304 -13.44 -13.08 -3.52
CA GLN A 304 -14.07 -14.23 -2.86
C GLN A 304 -12.98 -15.18 -2.35
N ALA A 305 -12.86 -15.28 -1.03
CA ALA A 305 -11.80 -16.02 -0.38
C ALA A 305 -12.32 -16.68 0.90
N SER A 306 -12.41 -18.00 0.91
CA SER A 306 -12.88 -18.82 2.04
C SER A 306 -12.34 -20.27 2.06
N TYR A 307 -11.51 -20.66 1.08
CA TYR A 307 -10.91 -21.98 0.94
C TYR A 307 -9.91 -22.33 2.06
N HIS A 308 -9.91 -23.58 2.55
CA HIS A 308 -8.84 -24.12 3.40
C HIS A 308 -8.09 -25.28 2.76
N THR A 309 -8.83 -26.27 2.26
CA THR A 309 -8.29 -27.57 1.79
C THR A 309 -9.23 -28.18 0.75
N PRO A 310 -8.85 -29.29 0.08
CA PRO A 310 -9.77 -29.99 -0.81
C PRO A 310 -11.03 -30.56 -0.11
N ALA A 311 -10.99 -30.75 1.21
CA ALA A 311 -12.16 -31.18 1.99
C ALA A 311 -13.01 -29.99 2.49
N ASP A 312 -12.50 -28.77 2.37
CA ASP A 312 -13.15 -27.52 2.77
C ASP A 312 -12.84 -26.44 1.74
N GLU A 313 -13.55 -26.55 0.62
CA GLU A 313 -13.28 -25.80 -0.61
C GLU A 313 -13.84 -24.37 -0.61
N GLY A 314 -14.60 -24.01 0.43
CA GLY A 314 -15.16 -22.68 0.59
C GLY A 314 -16.41 -22.68 1.48
N SER A 315 -16.80 -21.48 1.92
CA SER A 315 -18.00 -21.24 2.72
C SER A 315 -19.03 -20.46 1.91
N PRO A 316 -20.18 -21.07 1.55
CA PRO A 316 -21.22 -20.37 0.81
C PRO A 316 -21.72 -19.09 1.50
N ASP A 317 -21.81 -19.10 2.83
CA ASP A 317 -22.25 -17.95 3.62
C ASP A 317 -21.26 -16.78 3.54
N LEU A 318 -19.96 -17.04 3.73
CA LEU A 318 -18.93 -16.00 3.58
C LEU A 318 -18.81 -15.49 2.13
N ARG A 319 -18.88 -16.40 1.15
CA ARG A 319 -18.81 -16.02 -0.27
C ARG A 319 -19.99 -15.14 -0.68
N ALA A 320 -21.19 -15.43 -0.18
CA ALA A 320 -22.37 -14.60 -0.39
C ALA A 320 -22.22 -13.24 0.30
N ALA A 321 -21.66 -13.20 1.51
CA ALA A 321 -21.36 -11.96 2.22
C ALA A 321 -20.36 -11.07 1.47
N GLN A 322 -19.25 -11.63 1.01
CA GLN A 322 -18.27 -10.95 0.15
C GLN A 322 -18.96 -10.42 -1.12
N ALA A 323 -19.78 -11.25 -1.75
CA ALA A 323 -20.47 -10.86 -2.98
C ALA A 323 -21.49 -9.74 -2.81
N SER A 324 -22.20 -9.73 -1.68
CA SER A 324 -23.18 -8.67 -1.41
C SER A 324 -22.55 -7.27 -1.35
N LEU A 325 -21.26 -7.15 -1.00
CA LEU A 325 -20.57 -5.86 -0.95
C LEU A 325 -20.45 -5.22 -2.34
N TRP A 326 -20.21 -5.99 -3.40
CA TRP A 326 -20.18 -5.44 -4.76
C TRP A 326 -21.56 -5.36 -5.41
N GLN A 327 -22.47 -6.28 -5.09
CA GLN A 327 -23.86 -6.20 -5.56
C GLN A 327 -24.55 -4.93 -5.06
N ASP A 328 -24.26 -4.52 -3.83
CA ASP A 328 -24.81 -3.31 -3.21
C ASP A 328 -23.98 -2.04 -3.50
N GLY A 329 -22.92 -2.14 -4.33
CA GLY A 329 -22.07 -1.01 -4.71
C GLY A 329 -21.17 -0.44 -3.60
N VAL A 330 -20.96 -1.19 -2.51
CA VAL A 330 -20.01 -0.81 -1.44
C VAL A 330 -18.57 -0.95 -1.92
N ALA A 331 -18.29 -2.02 -2.67
CA ALA A 331 -16.99 -2.37 -3.24
C ALA A 331 -17.13 -2.83 -4.70
N LEU A 332 -16.00 -3.12 -5.33
CA LEU A 332 -15.87 -3.72 -6.65
C LEU A 332 -15.55 -5.21 -6.53
N GLU A 333 -15.93 -5.97 -7.54
CA GLU A 333 -15.72 -7.42 -7.59
C GLU A 333 -14.23 -7.74 -7.83
N GLY A 334 -13.60 -8.40 -6.86
CA GLY A 334 -12.26 -8.99 -6.97
C GLY A 334 -12.32 -10.46 -7.42
N PRO A 335 -11.16 -11.14 -7.49
CA PRO A 335 -11.08 -12.50 -8.02
C PRO A 335 -11.77 -13.51 -7.10
N ASP A 336 -12.29 -14.59 -7.69
CA ASP A 336 -12.65 -15.80 -6.96
C ASP A 336 -11.41 -16.69 -6.80
N THR A 337 -10.85 -16.69 -5.59
CA THR A 337 -9.66 -17.48 -5.29
C THR A 337 -9.98 -18.86 -4.74
N ASP A 338 -11.22 -19.14 -4.32
CA ASP A 338 -11.61 -20.50 -3.94
C ASP A 338 -11.63 -21.43 -5.15
N ALA A 339 -11.81 -20.89 -6.37
CA ALA A 339 -11.66 -21.62 -7.62
C ALA A 339 -10.22 -22.14 -7.86
N LEU A 340 -9.23 -21.61 -7.14
CA LEU A 340 -7.84 -22.11 -7.18
C LEU A 340 -7.71 -23.31 -6.25
N LYS A 341 -7.97 -24.50 -6.80
CA LYS A 341 -7.95 -25.78 -6.09
C LYS A 341 -6.54 -26.39 -6.01
N SER A 342 -6.48 -27.70 -5.76
CA SER A 342 -5.26 -28.46 -5.42
C SER A 342 -4.04 -28.18 -6.30
N ALA A 343 -4.19 -28.02 -7.63
CA ALA A 343 -3.06 -27.74 -8.53
C ALA A 343 -2.34 -26.40 -8.23
N TYR A 344 -3.02 -25.47 -7.55
CA TYR A 344 -2.54 -24.13 -7.25
C TYR A 344 -2.21 -23.94 -5.77
N ARG A 345 -2.31 -24.98 -4.93
CA ARG A 345 -2.14 -24.89 -3.48
C ARG A 345 -0.88 -25.61 -2.99
N GLU A 346 -0.19 -25.01 -2.02
CA GLU A 346 1.03 -25.56 -1.40
C GLU A 346 0.76 -26.93 -0.76
N LYS A 347 1.83 -27.61 -0.31
CA LYS A 347 1.74 -28.94 0.33
C LYS A 347 1.06 -29.98 -0.57
N ASN A 348 1.44 -30.03 -1.85
CA ASN A 348 0.89 -30.94 -2.84
C ASN A 348 -0.64 -30.86 -2.95
N GLY A 349 -1.17 -29.63 -2.94
CA GLY A 349 -2.61 -29.38 -3.05
C GLY A 349 -3.42 -29.56 -1.78
N GLN A 350 -2.77 -29.74 -0.62
CA GLN A 350 -3.45 -29.90 0.68
C GLN A 350 -3.41 -28.63 1.54
N GLY A 351 -2.66 -27.61 1.13
CA GLY A 351 -2.50 -26.36 1.86
C GLY A 351 -3.52 -25.27 1.50
N VAL A 352 -3.56 -24.23 2.33
CA VAL A 352 -4.38 -23.03 2.10
C VAL A 352 -3.66 -21.97 1.26
N HIS A 353 -2.33 -21.94 1.25
CA HIS A 353 -1.57 -20.95 0.48
C HIS A 353 -1.26 -21.43 -0.93
N PHE A 354 -0.87 -20.50 -1.79
CA PHE A 354 -0.61 -20.79 -3.20
C PHE A 354 0.79 -21.34 -3.48
N THR A 355 0.90 -22.22 -4.48
CA THR A 355 2.18 -22.57 -5.15
C THR A 355 2.68 -21.38 -5.98
N GLY A 356 3.88 -21.46 -6.59
CA GLY A 356 4.31 -20.45 -7.56
C GLY A 356 3.34 -20.32 -8.74
N ALA A 357 2.82 -21.45 -9.26
CA ALA A 357 1.79 -21.42 -10.29
C ALA A 357 0.49 -20.79 -9.78
N GLY A 358 0.11 -21.06 -8.54
CA GLY A 358 -1.07 -20.44 -7.90
C GLY A 358 -0.94 -18.93 -7.73
N LEU A 359 0.26 -18.42 -7.42
CA LEU A 359 0.51 -16.97 -7.33
C LEU A 359 0.35 -16.28 -8.69
N ARG A 360 0.84 -16.90 -9.77
CA ARG A 360 0.69 -16.37 -11.15
C ARG A 360 -0.77 -16.41 -11.61
N GLU A 361 -1.49 -17.48 -11.32
CA GLU A 361 -2.92 -17.57 -11.62
C GLU A 361 -3.76 -16.58 -10.77
N HIS A 362 -3.41 -16.39 -9.49
CA HIS A 362 -4.03 -15.38 -8.64
C HIS A 362 -3.82 -13.96 -9.22
N ALA A 363 -2.62 -13.65 -9.70
CA ALA A 363 -2.34 -12.41 -10.41
C ALA A 363 -3.18 -12.26 -11.69
N ALA A 364 -3.27 -13.29 -12.52
CA ALA A 364 -4.08 -13.28 -13.75
C ALA A 364 -5.55 -12.96 -13.45
N ARG A 365 -6.12 -13.55 -12.41
CA ARG A 365 -7.51 -13.28 -11.98
C ARG A 365 -7.71 -11.87 -11.43
N TRP A 366 -6.69 -11.30 -10.79
CA TRP A 366 -6.70 -9.87 -10.45
C TRP A 366 -6.73 -9.00 -11.70
N VAL A 367 -5.94 -9.33 -12.73
CA VAL A 367 -5.96 -8.60 -14.02
C VAL A 367 -7.34 -8.66 -14.68
N GLU A 368 -8.01 -9.81 -14.66
CA GLU A 368 -9.38 -9.97 -15.20
C GLU A 368 -10.39 -8.99 -14.58
N LYS A 369 -10.20 -8.63 -13.30
CA LYS A 369 -11.07 -7.68 -12.60
C LYS A 369 -10.59 -6.24 -12.74
N LEU A 370 -9.29 -6.01 -12.60
CA LEU A 370 -8.72 -4.67 -12.56
C LEU A 370 -8.67 -4.01 -13.93
N ALA A 371 -8.27 -4.74 -14.97
CA ALA A 371 -7.95 -4.12 -16.23
C ALA A 371 -9.18 -3.55 -16.97
N PRO A 372 -10.32 -4.27 -17.11
CA PRO A 372 -11.51 -3.69 -17.74
C PRO A 372 -12.06 -2.49 -16.97
N TRP A 373 -12.02 -2.56 -15.63
CA TRP A 373 -12.44 -1.43 -14.79
C TRP A 373 -11.52 -0.23 -14.97
N LEU A 374 -10.20 -0.44 -14.99
CA LEU A 374 -9.23 0.63 -15.16
C LEU A 374 -9.37 1.29 -16.54
N GLU A 375 -9.58 0.53 -17.61
CA GLU A 375 -9.86 1.05 -18.96
C GLU A 375 -11.06 2.02 -18.94
N GLU A 376 -12.12 1.68 -18.22
CA GLU A 376 -13.30 2.54 -18.09
C GLU A 376 -13.03 3.81 -17.28
N GLN A 377 -12.27 3.69 -16.17
CA GLN A 377 -11.87 4.85 -15.37
C GLN A 377 -11.04 5.86 -16.17
N LEU A 378 -10.16 5.36 -17.04
CA LEU A 378 -9.27 6.19 -17.84
C LEU A 378 -10.01 6.87 -19.01
N LYS A 379 -11.05 6.24 -19.57
CA LYS A 379 -11.94 6.88 -20.57
C LYS A 379 -12.76 8.01 -19.95
N THR A 380 -13.38 7.75 -18.80
CA THR A 380 -14.29 8.72 -18.15
C THR A 380 -13.58 10.01 -17.75
N ARG A 381 -12.30 9.92 -17.39
CA ARG A 381 -11.47 11.07 -17.01
C ARG A 381 -10.85 11.84 -18.17
N ALA A 382 -10.97 11.35 -19.41
CA ALA A 382 -10.54 12.09 -20.60
C ALA A 382 -11.59 13.12 -21.08
N VAL A 383 -12.82 13.04 -20.56
CA VAL A 383 -13.98 13.84 -21.01
C VAL A 383 -14.32 14.99 -20.02
N ARG A 384 -13.62 15.09 -18.89
CA ARG A 384 -13.71 16.19 -17.92
C ARG A 384 -12.41 16.95 -17.91
#